data_AF-U1PF17-F1
#
_entry.id   AF-U1PF17-F1
#
_cell.length_a   1.000
_cell.length_b   1.000
_cell.length_c   1.000
_cell.angle_alpha   90.00
_cell.angle_beta   90.00
_cell.angle_gamma   90.00
#
_symmetry.space_group_name_H-M   'P 1'
#
loop_
_entity.id
_entity.type
_entity.pdbx_description
1 polymer ?
#
loop_
_entity_poly.entity_id
_entity_poly.type
_entity_poly.pdbx_seq_one_letter_code
_entity_poly.pdbx_strand_id
1 'polypeptide(L)' 'MRVSQLTFTELTSPAERPYGEDRDSKYQEQEGPQASRIGGDREFGGEQ' A
#
# COMPACT_ATOMS: atom_id res chain seq x y z
N MET A 1 -12.31 3.59 22.28
CA MET A 1 -11.26 2.65 22.75
C MET A 1 -9.97 2.96 21.99
N ARG A 2 -8.80 2.96 22.64
CA ARG A 2 -7.52 2.99 21.92
C ARG A 2 -7.21 1.57 21.43
N VAL A 3 -7.06 1.40 20.12
CA VAL A 3 -6.79 0.08 19.51
C VAL A 3 -5.28 -0.15 19.39
N SER A 4 -4.52 0.89 19.03
CA SER A 4 -3.07 0.83 18.84
C SER A 4 -2.44 2.23 18.78
N GLN A 5 -1.15 2.30 18.44
CA GLN A 5 -0.37 3.52 18.20
C GLN A 5 0.51 3.34 16.96
N LEU A 6 0.98 4.45 16.38
CA LEU A 6 1.96 4.48 15.29
C LEU A 6 3.26 5.10 15.80
N THR A 7 4.39 4.56 15.35
CA THR A 7 5.73 5.11 15.59
C THR A 7 6.40 5.34 14.25
N PHE A 8 7.04 6.51 14.09
CA PHE A 8 7.75 6.86 12.87
C PHE A 8 9.24 6.59 13.01
N THR A 9 9.88 6.17 11.92
CA THR A 9 11.32 5.95 11.84
C THR A 9 11.84 6.64 10.59
N GLU A 10 12.94 7.37 10.75
CA GLU A 10 13.56 8.10 9.65
C GLU A 10 14.29 7.13 8.70
N LEU A 11 14.14 7.36 7.40
CA LEU A 11 14.92 6.64 6.38
C LEU A 11 16.29 7.29 6.21
N THR A 12 17.27 6.54 5.76
CA THR A 12 18.64 7.05 5.50
C THR A 12 18.69 8.08 4.36
N SER A 13 17.67 8.10 3.49
CA SER A 13 17.49 9.04 2.38
C SER A 13 16.02 9.04 1.95
N PRO A 14 15.56 10.03 1.15
CA PRO A 14 14.25 9.96 0.51
C PRO A 14 14.11 8.68 -0.33
N ALA A 15 12.90 8.12 -0.38
CA ALA A 15 12.61 6.96 -1.23
C ALA A 15 12.55 7.39 -2.70
N GLU A 16 13.30 6.69 -3.57
CA GLU A 16 13.30 6.94 -5.03
C GLU A 16 11.93 6.65 -5.66
N ARG A 17 11.25 5.61 -5.16
CA ARG A 17 9.89 5.23 -5.58
C ARG A 17 9.00 5.11 -4.33
N PRO A 18 8.38 6.20 -3.86
CA PRO A 18 7.48 6.16 -2.71
C PRO A 18 6.20 5.36 -3.00
N TYR A 19 5.41 5.10 -1.96
CA TYR A 19 4.07 4.56 -2.13
C TYR A 19 3.20 5.57 -2.91
N GLY A 20 2.40 5.09 -3.85
CA GLY A 20 1.66 5.91 -4.80
C GLY A 20 1.52 5.27 -6.18
N GLU A 21 1.00 6.05 -7.13
CA GLU A 21 0.67 5.59 -8.49
C GLU A 21 1.92 5.16 -9.28
N ASP A 22 3.03 5.90 -9.18
CA ASP A 22 4.30 5.57 -9.87
C ASP A 22 4.92 4.21 -9.46
N ARG A 23 4.42 3.64 -8.35
CA ARG A 23 4.85 2.35 -7.81
C ARG A 23 3.82 1.22 -8.05
N ASP A 24 2.72 1.49 -8.77
CA ASP A 24 1.57 0.58 -8.89
C ASP A 24 1.03 0.16 -7.51
N SER A 25 0.97 1.13 -6.59
CA SER A 25 0.57 0.88 -5.21
C SER A 25 -0.93 0.62 -5.10
N LYS A 26 -1.29 -0.51 -4.50
CA LYS A 26 -2.67 -1.02 -4.52
C LYS A 26 -3.68 -0.19 -3.74
N TYR A 27 -3.27 0.56 -2.72
CA TYR A 27 -4.19 1.17 -1.74
C TYR A 27 -3.87 2.64 -1.44
N GLN A 28 -3.34 3.38 -2.41
CA GLN A 28 -3.23 4.83 -2.28
C GLN A 28 -4.65 5.42 -2.05
N GLU A 29 -4.77 6.41 -1.15
CA GLU A 29 -6.06 7.08 -0.83
C GLU A 29 -7.15 6.17 -0.24
N GLN A 30 -6.77 5.15 0.53
CA GLN A 30 -7.72 4.27 1.21
C GLN A 30 -8.50 4.99 2.34
N GLU A 31 -9.82 5.12 2.19
CA GLU A 31 -10.70 5.80 3.18
C GLU A 31 -11.28 4.87 4.27
N GLY A 32 -11.14 3.56 4.12
CA GLY A 32 -11.72 2.57 5.04
C GLY A 32 -11.18 1.17 4.79
N PRO A 33 -11.68 0.13 5.49
CA PRO A 33 -11.28 -1.24 5.22
C PRO A 33 -11.67 -1.63 3.79
N GLN A 34 -10.68 -1.99 2.98
CA GLN A 34 -10.89 -2.41 1.59
C GLN A 34 -10.52 -3.88 1.42
N ALA A 35 -11.24 -4.58 0.54
CA ALA A 35 -10.95 -5.96 0.19
C ALA A 35 -9.58 -6.08 -0.49
N SER A 36 -8.97 -7.26 -0.38
CA SER A 36 -7.68 -7.54 -1.02
C SER A 36 -7.75 -7.36 -2.53
N ARG A 37 -6.78 -6.63 -3.10
CA ARG A 37 -6.59 -6.43 -4.54
C ARG A 37 -5.57 -7.39 -5.16
N ILE A 38 -5.15 -8.43 -4.43
CA ILE A 38 -4.14 -9.39 -4.90
C ILE A 38 -4.57 -10.15 -6.17
N GLY A 39 -5.87 -10.31 -6.41
CA GLY A 39 -6.37 -10.97 -7.62
C GLY A 39 -6.00 -10.27 -8.92
N GLY A 40 -5.73 -8.95 -8.89
CA GLY A 40 -5.27 -8.19 -10.05
C GLY A 40 -3.77 -8.31 -10.33
N ASP A 41 -3.01 -9.01 -9.48
CA ASP A 41 -1.59 -9.21 -9.72
C ASP A 41 -1.38 -10.26 -10.82
N ARG A 42 -0.49 -9.94 -11.76
CA ARG A 42 -0.14 -10.85 -12.87
C ARG A 42 0.36 -12.21 -12.40
N GLU A 43 1.00 -12.24 -11.23
CA GLU A 43 1.46 -13.47 -10.57
C GLU A 43 0.31 -14.45 -10.26
N PHE A 44 -0.91 -13.94 -10.07
CA PHE A 44 -2.09 -14.71 -9.67
C PHE A 44 -3.21 -14.70 -10.72
N GLY A 45 -2.91 -14.32 -11.96
CA GLY A 45 -3.85 -14.43 -13.08
C GLY A 45 -4.42 -13.10 -13.59
N GLY A 46 -4.12 -11.96 -12.95
CA GLY A 46 -4.21 -10.57 -13.47
C GLY A 46 -5.57 -10.00 -13.92
N GLU A 47 -6.38 -10.79 -14.63
CA GLU A 47 -7.63 -10.40 -15.31
C GLU A 47 -8.69 -11.52 -15.20
N GLN A 48 -8.96 -12.01 -13.98
CA GLN A 48 -10.08 -12.93 -13.72
C GLN A 48 -11.33 -12.20 -13.21
#